data_AF-A0A9Q4EQF9-F1
#
_entry.id   AF-A0A9Q4EQF9-F1
#
_cell.length_a   1.000
_cell.length_b   1.000
_cell.length_c   1.000
_cell.angle_alpha   90.00
_cell.angle_beta   90.00
_cell.angle_gamma   90.00
#
_symmetry.space_group_name_H-M   'P 1'
#
loop_
_entity.id
_entity.type
_entity.pdbx_description
1 polymer ?
#
loop_
_entity_poly.entity_id
_entity_poly.type
_entity_poly.pdbx_seq_one_letter_code
_entity_poly.pdbx_strand_id
1 'polypeptide(L)'
;MNFIKRAFWNMKAKKGKTLLQLFVFTVICVFVLSGLTIQSAAQKSSELARQELGGSVTLQVDRQKQMEKQQDSGEKRSFESTPIKVSDANKLAALDHVKSYNYITSASANAGNFDAIESSSSSDSSSSSSSSNAKNSQGGPQMVQADLSIEGVISTALVDDFSDGDSKITDGRAITKSDVGKKVTVINETLAEENDLSVGDSITIESATDEDTTVKLKIVGIYKTTSSGDDQAQNFSFLNPYNKLYTPYTATAALKGDDYKNTIDSAVYYMDDAKNIDVFVKAAKKTSIDFDTFTLNTNDQLYQQMVGPIENVASFSKNVVYLVSVAGAVILGLIVMMSIRERKYEMGVLMAIGEKRWKLIGQFLTEILIVAVIAIGIASLTGNLVANQLGNQLLTQQISSSTDSTQTASGQMPGGGGGMGGGMFGHSSANVDVIDSLNVAVSINDMLVLGGIGIFIAIIATLLPSISVLRLHPKTILTKQE
;
A
#
# COMPACT_ATOMS: atom_id res chain seq x y z
N MET A 1 62.03 -6.64 -6.55
CA MET A 1 60.80 -7.36 -6.98
C MET A 1 59.59 -6.46 -6.73
N ASN A 2 58.63 -6.35 -7.64
CA ASN A 2 57.43 -5.53 -7.43
C ASN A 2 56.58 -6.10 -6.27
N PHE A 3 56.01 -5.25 -5.41
CA PHE A 3 55.21 -5.66 -4.25
C PHE A 3 53.97 -6.49 -4.64
N ILE A 4 53.42 -6.26 -5.84
CA ILE A 4 52.31 -7.06 -6.41
C ILE A 4 52.74 -8.50 -6.65
N LYS A 5 53.93 -8.72 -7.23
CA LYS A 5 54.46 -10.08 -7.43
C LYS A 5 54.70 -10.75 -6.09
N ARG A 6 55.25 -10.03 -5.11
CA ARG A 6 55.46 -10.57 -3.75
C ARG A 6 54.13 -10.98 -3.09
N ALA A 7 53.09 -10.15 -3.19
CA ALA A 7 51.75 -10.47 -2.71
C ALA A 7 51.27 -11.83 -3.26
N PHE A 8 51.35 -12.01 -4.59
CA PHE A 8 50.94 -13.25 -5.24
C PHE A 8 51.74 -14.49 -4.78
N TRP A 9 53.07 -14.39 -4.75
CA TRP A 9 53.93 -15.51 -4.30
C TRP A 9 53.65 -15.89 -2.85
N ASN A 10 53.40 -14.90 -2.03
CA ASN A 10 53.14 -15.09 -0.62
C ASN A 10 51.75 -15.68 -0.34
N MET A 11 50.73 -15.33 -1.14
CA MET A 11 49.44 -16.03 -1.12
C MET A 11 49.61 -17.52 -1.42
N LYS A 12 50.48 -17.87 -2.38
CA LYS A 12 50.79 -19.27 -2.73
C LYS A 12 51.58 -20.00 -1.64
N ALA A 13 52.45 -19.30 -0.92
CA ALA A 13 53.25 -19.86 0.17
C ALA A 13 52.39 -20.11 1.43
N LYS A 14 51.50 -19.19 1.79
CA LYS A 14 50.62 -19.29 2.97
C LYS A 14 49.18 -19.66 2.57
N LYS A 15 49.01 -20.84 1.95
CA LYS A 15 47.72 -21.30 1.40
C LYS A 15 46.59 -21.31 2.44
N GLY A 16 46.83 -21.87 3.64
CA GLY A 16 45.78 -21.99 4.67
C GLY A 16 45.22 -20.64 5.12
N LYS A 17 46.07 -19.62 5.25
CA LYS A 17 45.64 -18.27 5.64
C LYS A 17 44.92 -17.52 4.54
N THR A 18 45.43 -17.66 3.32
CA THR A 18 44.79 -17.09 2.14
C THR A 18 43.40 -17.69 1.94
N LEU A 19 43.26 -19.00 2.19
CA LEU A 19 41.98 -19.72 2.10
C LEU A 19 41.03 -19.30 3.24
N LEU A 20 41.53 -19.12 4.47
CA LEU A 20 40.75 -18.56 5.57
C LEU A 20 40.24 -17.14 5.27
N GLN A 21 41.12 -16.27 4.77
CA GLN A 21 40.74 -14.91 4.35
C GLN A 21 39.70 -14.93 3.23
N LEU A 22 39.89 -15.80 2.23
CA LEU A 22 38.95 -15.98 1.14
C LEU A 22 37.59 -16.47 1.63
N PHE A 23 37.57 -17.45 2.54
CA PHE A 23 36.33 -17.97 3.12
C PHE A 23 35.57 -16.88 3.86
N VAL A 24 36.23 -16.20 4.80
CA VAL A 24 35.61 -15.13 5.62
C VAL A 24 35.12 -13.99 4.73
N PHE A 25 35.93 -13.55 3.76
CA PHE A 25 35.53 -12.48 2.85
C PHE A 25 34.37 -12.88 1.94
N THR A 26 34.36 -14.12 1.45
CA THR A 26 33.23 -14.67 0.68
C THR A 26 31.95 -14.67 1.51
N VAL A 27 32.01 -15.12 2.76
CA VAL A 27 30.84 -15.12 3.66
C VAL A 27 30.31 -13.69 3.86
N ILE A 28 31.19 -12.72 4.13
CA ILE A 28 30.80 -11.30 4.26
C ILE A 28 30.14 -10.82 2.96
N CYS A 29 30.74 -11.11 1.80
CA CYS A 29 30.18 -10.69 0.51
C CYS A 29 28.83 -11.32 0.22
N VAL A 30 28.64 -12.60 0.54
CA VAL A 30 27.35 -13.29 0.35
C VAL A 30 26.27 -12.62 1.20
N PHE A 31 26.54 -12.35 2.48
CA PHE A 31 25.56 -11.70 3.36
C PHE A 31 25.27 -10.24 2.97
N VAL A 32 26.30 -9.46 2.63
CA VAL A 32 26.12 -8.08 2.16
C VAL A 32 25.35 -8.07 0.84
N LEU A 33 25.69 -8.94 -0.11
CA LEU A 33 24.97 -9.05 -1.38
C LEU A 33 23.52 -9.44 -1.13
N SER A 34 23.27 -10.44 -0.28
CA SER A 34 21.91 -10.86 0.06
C SER A 34 21.09 -9.74 0.69
N GLY A 35 21.68 -8.96 1.59
CA GLY A 35 21.01 -7.80 2.17
C GLY A 35 20.70 -6.71 1.14
N LEU A 36 21.65 -6.41 0.24
CA LEU A 36 21.45 -5.43 -0.83
C LEU A 36 20.37 -5.88 -1.82
N THR A 37 20.37 -7.14 -2.22
CA THR A 37 19.39 -7.66 -3.18
C THR A 37 17.99 -7.73 -2.58
N ILE A 38 17.85 -8.14 -1.32
CA ILE A 38 16.56 -8.09 -0.61
C ILE A 38 16.08 -6.65 -0.51
N GLN A 39 16.96 -5.69 -0.19
CA GLN A 39 16.61 -4.28 -0.14
C GLN A 39 16.11 -3.76 -1.50
N SER A 40 16.86 -4.02 -2.57
CA SER A 40 16.52 -3.59 -3.93
C SER A 40 15.22 -4.23 -4.43
N ALA A 41 15.01 -5.52 -4.14
CA ALA A 41 13.78 -6.23 -4.48
C ALA A 41 12.58 -5.67 -3.71
N ALA A 42 12.70 -5.50 -2.40
CA ALA A 42 11.64 -4.93 -1.57
C ALA A 42 11.28 -3.50 -1.99
N GLN A 43 12.27 -2.65 -2.30
CA GLN A 43 12.01 -1.30 -2.82
C GLN A 43 11.27 -1.31 -4.15
N LYS A 44 11.67 -2.20 -5.07
CA LYS A 44 11.00 -2.34 -6.37
C LYS A 44 9.56 -2.86 -6.22
N SER A 45 9.34 -3.84 -5.35
CA SER A 45 7.99 -4.36 -5.05
C SER A 45 7.12 -3.30 -4.37
N SER A 46 7.66 -2.53 -3.43
CA SER A 46 6.99 -1.39 -2.81
C SER A 46 6.62 -0.34 -3.87
N GLU A 47 7.52 -0.03 -4.81
CA GLU A 47 7.24 0.92 -5.89
C GLU A 47 6.14 0.43 -6.83
N LEU A 48 6.17 -0.84 -7.24
CA LEU A 48 5.13 -1.43 -8.08
C LEU A 48 3.77 -1.47 -7.36
N ALA A 49 3.75 -1.98 -6.12
CA ALA A 49 2.54 -2.03 -5.30
C ALA A 49 1.94 -0.64 -5.10
N ARG A 50 2.78 0.38 -4.87
CA ARG A 50 2.35 1.79 -4.77
C ARG A 50 1.71 2.33 -6.04
N GLN A 51 2.23 1.96 -7.21
CA GLN A 51 1.69 2.39 -8.51
C GLN A 51 0.42 1.62 -8.90
N GLU A 52 0.30 0.35 -8.49
CA GLU A 52 -0.86 -0.48 -8.76
C GLU A 52 -2.05 -0.18 -7.83
N LEU A 53 -1.81 -0.15 -6.52
CA LEU A 53 -2.84 0.18 -5.53
C LEU A 53 -3.26 1.66 -5.64
N GLY A 54 -2.33 2.53 -6.05
CA GLY A 54 -2.55 3.97 -6.07
C GLY A 54 -2.90 4.51 -4.68
N GLY A 55 -3.39 5.74 -4.64
CA GLY A 55 -4.04 6.28 -3.46
C GLY A 55 -5.18 7.20 -3.89
N SER A 56 -6.21 7.32 -3.05
CA SER A 56 -7.39 8.12 -3.40
C SER A 56 -7.59 9.29 -2.42
N VAL A 57 -8.12 10.37 -2.96
CA VAL A 57 -8.54 11.54 -2.19
C VAL A 57 -10.01 11.79 -2.48
N THR A 58 -10.83 11.80 -1.44
CA THR A 58 -12.27 12.01 -1.53
C THR A 58 -12.62 13.41 -1.07
N LEU A 59 -13.17 14.21 -1.99
CA LEU A 59 -13.84 15.46 -1.67
C LEU A 59 -15.26 15.15 -1.21
N GLN A 60 -15.58 15.52 0.03
CA GLN A 60 -16.89 15.30 0.64
C GLN A 60 -17.21 16.40 1.65
N VAL A 61 -18.46 16.46 2.12
CA VAL A 61 -18.87 17.38 3.20
C VAL A 61 -18.14 17.03 4.49
N ASP A 62 -17.61 18.04 5.17
CA ASP A 62 -17.02 17.88 6.50
C ASP A 62 -18.15 17.77 7.55
N ARG A 63 -18.68 16.55 7.69
CA ARG A 63 -19.78 16.27 8.62
C ARG A 63 -19.41 16.58 10.07
N GLN A 64 -18.14 16.47 10.44
CA GLN A 64 -17.70 16.75 11.80
C GLN A 64 -17.79 18.25 12.10
N LYS A 65 -17.25 19.10 11.23
CA LYS A 65 -17.42 20.56 11.35
C LYS A 65 -18.88 20.99 11.27
N GLN A 66 -19.69 20.33 10.42
CA GLN A 66 -21.12 20.64 10.30
C GLN A 66 -21.86 20.33 11.62
N MET A 67 -21.57 19.18 12.25
CA MET A 67 -22.16 18.82 13.53
C MET A 67 -21.69 19.74 14.66
N GLU A 68 -20.42 20.14 14.68
CA GLU A 68 -19.89 21.12 15.65
C GLU A 68 -20.58 22.48 15.51
N LYS A 69 -20.75 22.99 14.28
CA LYS A 69 -21.46 24.25 14.01
C LYS A 69 -22.93 24.20 14.45
N GLN A 70 -23.64 23.09 14.24
CA GLN A 70 -25.02 22.91 14.70
C GLN A 70 -25.12 22.80 16.23
N GLN A 71 -24.10 22.24 16.88
CA GLN A 71 -24.02 22.18 18.33
C GLN A 71 -23.84 23.57 18.96
N ASP A 72 -23.02 24.42 18.33
CA ASP A 72 -22.79 25.80 18.77
C ASP A 72 -23.96 26.75 18.45
N SER A 73 -24.69 26.52 17.34
CA SER A 73 -25.86 27.34 16.95
C SER A 73 -27.13 27.03 17.75
N GLY A 74 -27.18 25.89 18.46
CA GLY A 74 -28.36 25.44 19.21
C GLY A 74 -29.51 24.95 18.31
N GLU A 75 -29.26 24.78 17.01
CA GLU A 75 -30.24 24.25 16.06
C GLU A 75 -30.42 22.73 16.23
N LYS A 76 -31.60 22.21 15.86
CA LYS A 76 -31.83 20.76 15.84
C LYS A 76 -30.89 20.16 14.79
N ARG A 77 -30.23 19.06 15.16
CA ARG A 77 -29.36 18.30 14.25
C ARG A 77 -30.14 17.92 12.99
N SER A 78 -29.79 18.53 11.86
CA SER A 78 -30.34 18.20 10.55
C SER A 78 -29.22 17.67 9.65
N PHE A 79 -29.47 16.53 9.01
CA PHE A 79 -28.61 16.02 7.95
C PHE A 79 -28.97 16.77 6.66
N GLU A 80 -28.45 17.98 6.49
CA GLU A 80 -28.56 18.67 5.21
C GLU A 80 -27.48 18.16 4.25
N SER A 81 -27.92 17.55 3.14
CA SER A 81 -27.06 17.28 2.01
C SER A 81 -26.64 18.61 1.41
N THR A 82 -25.36 18.98 1.55
CA THR A 82 -24.77 20.15 0.89
C THR A 82 -24.09 19.64 -0.38
N PRO A 83 -24.75 19.71 -1.54
CA PRO A 83 -24.25 19.06 -2.73
C PRO A 83 -23.08 19.86 -3.32
N ILE A 84 -22.08 19.16 -3.84
CA ILE A 84 -20.87 19.73 -4.44
C ILE A 84 -21.16 20.07 -5.90
N LYS A 85 -20.81 21.26 -6.35
CA LYS A 85 -20.92 21.62 -7.78
C LYS A 85 -19.93 20.82 -8.61
N VAL A 86 -20.39 20.22 -9.71
CA VAL A 86 -19.55 19.48 -10.65
C VAL A 86 -18.43 20.37 -11.23
N SER A 87 -18.66 21.68 -11.38
CA SER A 87 -17.63 22.62 -11.82
C SER A 87 -16.44 22.70 -10.88
N ASP A 88 -16.66 22.57 -9.58
CA ASP A 88 -15.60 22.65 -8.57
C ASP A 88 -14.86 21.31 -8.47
N ALA A 89 -15.58 20.19 -8.55
CA ALA A 89 -14.97 18.87 -8.67
C ALA A 89 -14.09 18.73 -9.93
N ASN A 90 -14.55 19.26 -11.06
CA ASN A 90 -13.78 19.26 -12.31
C ASN A 90 -12.46 20.07 -12.21
N LYS A 91 -12.38 21.10 -11.35
CA LYS A 91 -11.12 21.84 -11.14
C LYS A 91 -10.08 20.95 -10.47
N LEU A 92 -10.50 20.11 -9.53
CA LEU A 92 -9.61 19.15 -8.87
C LEU A 92 -9.23 18.00 -9.81
N ALA A 93 -10.18 17.52 -10.63
CA ALA A 93 -9.92 16.50 -11.63
C ALA A 93 -8.86 16.93 -12.67
N ALA A 94 -8.67 18.24 -12.87
CA ALA A 94 -7.71 18.81 -13.81
C ALA A 94 -6.32 19.07 -13.20
N LEU A 95 -6.12 18.80 -11.91
CA LEU A 95 -4.81 18.91 -11.27
C LEU A 95 -3.85 17.81 -11.73
N ASP A 96 -2.56 18.08 -11.63
CA ASP A 96 -1.51 17.09 -11.92
C ASP A 96 -1.64 15.88 -10.99
N HIS A 97 -1.16 14.73 -11.47
CA HIS A 97 -1.14 13.44 -10.77
C HIS A 97 -2.50 12.74 -10.56
N VAL A 98 -3.59 13.31 -11.06
CA VAL A 98 -4.90 12.62 -11.11
C VAL A 98 -4.90 11.65 -12.30
N LYS A 99 -4.90 10.34 -12.02
CA LYS A 99 -4.98 9.28 -13.04
C LYS A 99 -6.42 9.06 -13.51
N SER A 100 -7.36 9.01 -12.56
CA SER A 100 -8.78 8.84 -12.82
C SER A 100 -9.61 9.45 -11.69
N TYR A 101 -10.90 9.65 -11.92
CA TYR A 101 -11.81 10.19 -10.92
C TYR A 101 -13.21 9.59 -11.08
N ASN A 102 -13.93 9.50 -9.97
CA ASN A 102 -15.31 9.06 -9.92
C ASN A 102 -16.15 10.08 -9.16
N TYR A 103 -17.33 10.39 -9.68
CA TYR A 103 -18.28 11.28 -9.00
C TYR A 103 -19.42 10.43 -8.47
N ILE A 104 -19.74 10.60 -7.20
CA ILE A 104 -20.70 9.76 -6.49
C ILE A 104 -21.91 10.62 -6.15
N THR A 105 -23.09 10.09 -6.42
CA THR A 105 -24.38 10.67 -6.02
C THR A 105 -25.27 9.54 -5.56
N SER A 106 -25.80 9.60 -4.35
CA SER A 106 -26.70 8.59 -3.83
C SER A 106 -28.14 9.08 -3.81
N ALA A 107 -29.06 8.17 -4.11
CA ALA A 107 -30.49 8.40 -3.97
C ALA A 107 -31.18 7.11 -3.54
N SER A 108 -32.35 7.27 -2.94
CA SER A 108 -33.26 6.17 -2.62
C SER A 108 -34.45 6.23 -3.57
N ALA A 109 -34.92 5.07 -4.02
CA ALA A 109 -35.98 4.98 -5.01
C ALA A 109 -36.93 3.82 -4.73
N ASN A 110 -38.14 3.91 -5.29
CA ASN A 110 -39.11 2.83 -5.31
C ASN A 110 -39.13 2.17 -6.69
N ALA A 111 -39.46 0.89 -6.73
CA ALA A 111 -39.58 0.15 -7.97
C ALA A 111 -40.94 0.47 -8.63
N GLY A 112 -40.93 0.87 -9.92
CA GLY A 112 -42.14 1.30 -10.61
C GLY A 112 -42.82 0.21 -11.44
N ASN A 113 -42.03 -0.53 -12.23
CA ASN A 113 -42.54 -1.59 -13.13
C ASN A 113 -41.88 -2.96 -12.92
N PHE A 114 -41.29 -3.16 -11.75
CA PHE A 114 -40.64 -4.39 -11.31
C PHE A 114 -40.73 -4.47 -9.78
N ASP A 115 -40.49 -5.64 -9.22
CA ASP A 115 -40.55 -5.89 -7.79
C ASP A 115 -39.13 -5.90 -7.19
N ALA A 116 -38.93 -5.16 -6.10
CA ALA A 116 -37.68 -5.20 -5.37
C ALA A 116 -37.59 -6.47 -4.50
N ILE A 117 -36.38 -6.91 -4.19
CA ILE A 117 -36.18 -8.08 -3.31
C ILE A 117 -36.65 -7.72 -1.91
N GLU A 118 -37.64 -8.46 -1.41
CA GLU A 118 -38.21 -8.24 -0.08
C GLU A 118 -37.22 -8.58 1.04
N SER A 119 -37.34 -7.83 2.13
CA SER A 119 -36.65 -8.11 3.39
C SER A 119 -37.58 -8.95 4.27
N SER A 120 -37.04 -9.78 5.17
CA SER A 120 -37.86 -10.72 5.97
C SER A 120 -38.89 -10.04 6.90
N SER A 121 -38.80 -8.72 7.11
CA SER A 121 -39.74 -7.92 7.89
C SER A 121 -40.72 -7.06 7.06
N SER A 122 -40.64 -7.03 5.73
CA SER A 122 -41.58 -6.24 4.89
C SER A 122 -42.96 -6.89 4.72
N SER A 123 -43.13 -8.13 5.16
CA SER A 123 -44.36 -8.93 4.94
C SER A 123 -45.59 -8.55 5.79
N ASP A 124 -45.54 -7.50 6.63
CA ASP A 124 -46.62 -7.19 7.59
C ASP A 124 -47.25 -5.79 7.47
N SER A 125 -47.08 -5.08 6.35
CA SER A 125 -47.65 -3.72 6.19
C SER A 125 -48.67 -3.52 5.07
N SER A 126 -49.25 -4.59 4.52
CA SER A 126 -50.30 -4.49 3.50
C SER A 126 -51.53 -5.37 3.76
N SER A 127 -52.17 -5.23 4.93
CA SER A 127 -53.63 -5.41 5.05
C SER A 127 -54.14 -5.05 6.45
N SER A 128 -54.78 -3.89 6.61
CA SER A 128 -56.05 -3.77 7.35
C SER A 128 -56.51 -2.32 7.45
N SER A 129 -57.37 -1.94 6.53
CA SER A 129 -58.40 -0.93 6.79
C SER A 129 -59.40 -1.47 7.81
N SER A 130 -59.20 -1.22 9.11
CA SER A 130 -60.29 -1.15 10.09
C SER A 130 -59.84 -0.54 11.42
N SER A 131 -60.48 0.58 11.76
CA SER A 131 -60.62 1.21 13.09
C SER A 131 -60.09 0.45 14.31
N SER A 132 -59.21 1.08 15.09
CA SER A 132 -59.55 1.66 16.40
C SER A 132 -58.30 2.07 17.21
N ASN A 133 -58.32 3.33 17.67
CA ASN A 133 -57.68 3.85 18.89
C ASN A 133 -56.35 3.23 19.37
N ALA A 134 -55.25 3.85 18.97
CA ALA A 134 -54.09 4.01 19.85
C ALA A 134 -53.37 5.32 19.53
N LYS A 135 -53.84 6.42 20.14
CA LYS A 135 -52.97 7.57 20.41
C LYS A 135 -51.88 7.08 21.37
N ASN A 136 -50.72 6.70 20.84
CA ASN A 136 -49.49 6.79 21.62
C ASN A 136 -48.44 7.55 20.83
N SER A 137 -47.98 8.60 21.49
CA SER A 137 -47.09 9.63 21.00
C SER A 137 -45.65 9.14 21.07
N GLN A 138 -45.02 8.89 19.93
CA GLN A 138 -43.57 9.04 19.80
C GLN A 138 -43.23 9.39 18.36
N GLY A 139 -43.11 10.70 18.09
CA GLY A 139 -42.67 11.24 16.81
C GLY A 139 -41.19 10.93 16.56
N GLY A 140 -40.90 9.71 16.12
CA GLY A 140 -39.70 9.43 15.33
C GLY A 140 -39.92 9.97 13.91
N PRO A 141 -38.86 10.45 13.21
CA PRO A 141 -38.97 10.78 11.80
C PRO A 141 -39.52 9.57 11.05
N GLN A 142 -40.57 9.77 10.28
CA GLN A 142 -41.11 8.78 9.36
C GLN A 142 -39.98 8.43 8.38
N MET A 143 -39.29 7.31 8.62
CA MET A 143 -38.23 6.86 7.73
C MET A 143 -38.88 6.53 6.39
N VAL A 144 -38.47 7.25 5.35
CA VAL A 144 -38.89 6.96 3.97
C VAL A 144 -38.51 5.50 3.70
N GLN A 145 -39.51 4.62 3.60
CA GLN A 145 -39.29 3.25 3.15
C GLN A 145 -39.06 3.34 1.64
N ALA A 146 -37.81 3.21 1.26
CA ALA A 146 -37.43 3.05 -0.13
C ALA A 146 -37.09 1.59 -0.40
N ASP A 147 -37.41 1.13 -1.60
CA ASP A 147 -37.16 -0.24 -2.01
C ASP A 147 -35.71 -0.44 -2.49
N LEU A 148 -35.14 0.59 -3.10
CA LEU A 148 -33.89 0.54 -3.85
C LEU A 148 -32.86 1.55 -3.36
N SER A 149 -31.59 1.16 -3.43
CA SER A 149 -30.44 2.06 -3.28
C SER A 149 -29.83 2.34 -4.65
N ILE A 150 -29.71 3.62 -5.01
CA ILE A 150 -29.13 4.02 -6.29
C ILE A 150 -27.82 4.73 -6.03
N GLU A 151 -26.76 4.21 -6.64
CA GLU A 151 -25.44 4.82 -6.64
C GLU A 151 -25.09 5.32 -8.05
N GLY A 152 -25.07 6.64 -8.16
CA GLY A 152 -24.71 7.39 -9.36
C GLY A 152 -23.21 7.55 -9.49
N VAL A 153 -22.61 7.05 -10.58
CA VAL A 153 -21.16 7.00 -10.79
C VAL A 153 -20.75 7.48 -12.18
N ILE A 154 -19.46 7.77 -12.38
CA ILE A 154 -18.85 7.91 -13.73
C ILE A 154 -18.46 6.54 -14.28
N SER A 155 -17.93 5.67 -13.42
CA SER A 155 -17.44 4.35 -13.80
C SER A 155 -17.69 3.36 -12.67
N THR A 156 -18.38 2.26 -12.95
CA THR A 156 -18.58 1.19 -11.95
C THR A 156 -17.29 0.50 -11.57
N ALA A 157 -16.31 0.43 -12.49
CA ALA A 157 -14.99 -0.15 -12.19
C ALA A 157 -14.16 0.65 -11.17
N LEU A 158 -14.60 1.87 -10.82
CA LEU A 158 -13.97 2.72 -9.80
C LEU A 158 -14.84 2.83 -8.53
N VAL A 159 -15.74 1.88 -8.32
CA VAL A 159 -16.50 1.77 -7.08
C VAL A 159 -15.86 0.64 -6.27
N ASP A 160 -15.74 0.84 -4.97
CA ASP A 160 -15.09 -0.09 -4.05
C ASP A 160 -15.64 -1.52 -4.21
N ASP A 161 -16.97 -1.69 -4.28
CA ASP A 161 -17.63 -2.98 -4.54
C ASP A 161 -17.05 -3.73 -5.78
N PHE A 162 -16.65 -3.04 -6.85
CA PHE A 162 -16.07 -3.65 -8.05
C PHE A 162 -14.55 -3.68 -8.05
N SER A 163 -13.88 -2.68 -7.48
CA SER A 163 -12.41 -2.64 -7.42
C SER A 163 -11.85 -3.67 -6.46
N ASP A 164 -12.58 -3.96 -5.38
CA ASP A 164 -12.16 -4.89 -4.33
C ASP A 164 -12.53 -6.34 -4.69
N GLY A 165 -13.33 -6.54 -5.74
CA GLY A 165 -13.70 -7.84 -6.30
C GLY A 165 -14.98 -8.44 -5.74
N ASP A 166 -15.68 -7.75 -4.84
CA ASP A 166 -16.95 -8.20 -4.25
C ASP A 166 -18.08 -8.28 -5.29
N SER A 167 -18.03 -7.42 -6.31
CA SER A 167 -18.99 -7.34 -7.41
C SER A 167 -18.33 -7.53 -8.76
N LYS A 168 -18.95 -8.35 -9.62
CA LYS A 168 -18.46 -8.63 -10.98
C LYS A 168 -19.60 -8.61 -11.97
N ILE A 169 -19.38 -7.95 -13.11
CA ILE A 169 -20.34 -7.95 -14.22
C ILE A 169 -20.36 -9.34 -14.86
N THR A 170 -21.53 -9.97 -14.88
CA THR A 170 -21.75 -11.30 -15.45
C THR A 170 -22.32 -11.23 -16.86
N ASP A 171 -23.13 -10.21 -17.15
CA ASP A 171 -23.70 -9.97 -18.48
C ASP A 171 -23.70 -8.47 -18.85
N GLY A 172 -23.58 -8.17 -20.15
CA GLY A 172 -23.54 -6.80 -20.68
C GLY A 172 -22.22 -6.06 -20.42
N ARG A 173 -22.30 -4.81 -19.95
CA ARG A 173 -21.14 -3.93 -19.77
C ARG A 173 -21.25 -3.02 -18.55
N ALA A 174 -20.09 -2.54 -18.09
CA ALA A 174 -19.96 -1.52 -17.06
C ALA A 174 -20.49 -0.14 -17.49
N ILE A 175 -20.80 0.69 -16.50
CA ILE A 175 -20.98 2.13 -16.70
C ILE A 175 -19.61 2.74 -16.93
N THR A 176 -19.52 3.63 -17.91
CA THR A 176 -18.30 4.33 -18.26
C THR A 176 -18.56 5.82 -18.41
N LYS A 177 -17.49 6.61 -18.51
CA LYS A 177 -17.56 8.06 -18.77
C LYS A 177 -18.42 8.43 -20.00
N SER A 178 -18.55 7.53 -20.97
CA SER A 178 -19.39 7.75 -22.16
C SER A 178 -20.89 7.72 -21.89
N ASP A 179 -21.32 7.26 -20.72
CA ASP A 179 -22.71 7.15 -20.31
C ASP A 179 -23.19 8.34 -19.46
N VAL A 180 -22.31 9.28 -19.14
CA VAL A 180 -22.69 10.54 -18.49
C VAL A 180 -23.73 11.26 -19.35
N GLY A 181 -24.86 11.62 -18.75
CA GLY A 181 -26.02 12.21 -19.41
C GLY A 181 -27.00 11.20 -20.02
N LYS A 182 -26.69 9.90 -20.02
CA LYS A 182 -27.61 8.84 -20.48
C LYS A 182 -28.40 8.26 -19.29
N LYS A 183 -29.58 7.73 -19.59
CA LYS A 183 -30.46 7.04 -18.64
C LYS A 183 -30.25 5.53 -18.76
N VAL A 184 -29.13 5.04 -18.23
CA VAL A 184 -28.75 3.61 -18.23
C VAL A 184 -28.51 3.13 -16.81
N THR A 185 -28.59 1.82 -16.60
CA THR A 185 -28.39 1.20 -15.29
C THR A 185 -27.67 -0.14 -15.39
N VAL A 186 -26.98 -0.50 -14.31
CA VAL A 186 -26.43 -1.82 -14.06
C VAL A 186 -27.11 -2.35 -12.79
N ILE A 187 -27.72 -3.53 -12.90
CA ILE A 187 -28.57 -4.13 -11.84
C ILE A 187 -27.97 -5.42 -11.32
N ASN A 188 -28.38 -5.83 -10.13
CA ASN A 188 -27.94 -7.09 -9.54
C ASN A 188 -28.56 -8.31 -10.25
N GLU A 189 -27.82 -9.42 -10.33
CA GLU A 189 -28.25 -10.70 -10.91
C GLU A 189 -29.51 -11.24 -10.24
N THR A 190 -29.61 -11.21 -8.91
CA THR A 190 -30.79 -11.71 -8.19
C THR A 190 -32.03 -10.88 -8.48
N LEU A 191 -31.89 -9.55 -8.55
CA LEU A 191 -33.00 -8.66 -8.93
C LEU A 191 -33.44 -8.87 -10.39
N ALA A 192 -32.48 -9.16 -11.28
CA ALA A 192 -32.77 -9.44 -12.68
C ALA A 192 -33.51 -10.76 -12.86
N GLU A 193 -33.09 -11.82 -12.16
CA GLU A 193 -33.70 -13.16 -12.21
C GLU A 193 -35.13 -13.15 -11.68
N GLU A 194 -35.40 -12.50 -10.54
CA GLU A 194 -36.74 -12.46 -9.92
C GLU A 194 -37.78 -11.75 -10.80
N ASN A 195 -37.32 -10.83 -11.67
CA ASN A 195 -38.17 -10.00 -12.52
C ASN A 195 -38.10 -10.37 -14.01
N ASP A 196 -37.46 -11.50 -14.35
CA ASP A 196 -37.22 -11.93 -15.74
C ASP A 196 -36.56 -10.83 -16.63
N LEU A 197 -35.67 -10.00 -16.06
CA LEU A 197 -35.03 -8.87 -16.73
C LEU A 197 -33.70 -9.29 -17.39
N SER A 198 -33.48 -8.80 -18.61
CA SER A 198 -32.26 -9.02 -19.39
C SER A 198 -31.58 -7.72 -19.82
N VAL A 199 -30.31 -7.82 -20.23
CA VAL A 199 -29.59 -6.67 -20.80
C VAL A 199 -30.32 -6.16 -22.05
N GLY A 200 -30.68 -4.88 -22.05
CA GLY A 200 -31.46 -4.24 -23.11
C GLY A 200 -32.86 -3.83 -22.68
N ASP A 201 -33.39 -4.42 -21.61
CA ASP A 201 -34.71 -4.08 -21.07
C ASP A 201 -34.71 -2.70 -20.39
N SER A 202 -35.91 -2.18 -20.12
CA SER A 202 -36.07 -0.89 -19.48
C SER A 202 -36.87 -1.02 -18.19
N ILE A 203 -36.30 -0.48 -17.12
CA ILE A 203 -36.94 -0.37 -15.82
C ILE A 203 -37.30 1.08 -15.53
N THR A 204 -38.27 1.27 -14.66
CA THR A 204 -38.78 2.56 -14.22
C THR A 204 -38.64 2.61 -12.72
N ILE A 205 -37.98 3.67 -12.25
CA ILE A 205 -37.78 3.94 -10.83
C ILE A 205 -38.44 5.27 -10.46
N GLU A 206 -38.96 5.34 -9.24
CA GLU A 206 -39.65 6.50 -8.70
C GLU A 206 -38.84 7.07 -7.54
N SER A 207 -38.73 8.39 -7.46
CA SER A 207 -37.96 9.03 -6.38
C SER A 207 -38.66 8.81 -5.04
N ALA A 208 -37.94 8.32 -4.04
CA ALA A 208 -38.51 8.13 -2.71
C ALA A 208 -38.79 9.46 -1.98
N THR A 209 -38.24 10.56 -2.48
CA THR A 209 -38.41 11.92 -1.91
C THR A 209 -39.42 12.78 -2.66
N ASP A 210 -39.75 12.42 -3.90
CA ASP A 210 -40.67 13.18 -4.76
C ASP A 210 -41.47 12.22 -5.65
N GLU A 211 -42.71 11.94 -5.25
CA GLU A 211 -43.59 10.94 -5.89
C GLU A 211 -43.88 11.25 -7.37
N ASP A 212 -43.74 12.50 -7.81
CA ASP A 212 -43.96 12.89 -9.21
C ASP A 212 -42.72 12.68 -10.11
N THR A 213 -41.55 12.40 -9.51
CA THR A 213 -40.29 12.24 -10.24
C THR A 213 -40.05 10.78 -10.59
N THR A 214 -40.35 10.43 -11.86
CA THR A 214 -40.12 9.09 -12.42
C THR A 214 -38.99 9.08 -13.46
N VAL A 215 -38.08 8.11 -13.38
CA VAL A 215 -36.97 7.95 -14.33
C VAL A 215 -36.98 6.56 -14.97
N LYS A 216 -37.09 6.53 -16.30
CA LYS A 216 -36.91 5.31 -17.09
C LYS A 216 -35.43 5.07 -17.41
N LEU A 217 -34.90 3.92 -17.03
CA LEU A 217 -33.52 3.50 -17.20
C LEU A 217 -33.43 2.25 -18.09
N LYS A 218 -32.45 2.22 -18.99
CA LYS A 218 -32.15 1.02 -19.80
C LYS A 218 -31.06 0.18 -19.15
N ILE A 219 -31.28 -1.12 -18.99
CA ILE A 219 -30.30 -2.05 -18.43
C ILE A 219 -29.20 -2.26 -19.47
N VAL A 220 -27.96 -1.96 -19.08
CA VAL A 220 -26.76 -2.16 -19.92
C VAL A 220 -25.82 -3.23 -19.38
N GLY A 221 -26.02 -3.66 -18.14
CA GLY A 221 -25.25 -4.75 -17.54
C GLY A 221 -25.95 -5.33 -16.32
N ILE A 222 -25.57 -6.55 -15.99
CA ILE A 222 -26.00 -7.30 -14.81
C ILE A 222 -24.74 -7.68 -14.04
N TYR A 223 -24.73 -7.46 -12.72
CA TYR A 223 -23.61 -7.81 -11.86
C TYR A 223 -24.02 -8.80 -10.78
N LYS A 224 -23.09 -9.66 -10.41
CA LYS A 224 -23.19 -10.57 -9.27
C LYS A 224 -22.37 -10.00 -8.12
N THR A 225 -22.89 -10.08 -6.91
CA THR A 225 -22.19 -9.70 -5.68
C THR A 225 -21.99 -10.90 -4.76
N THR A 226 -20.89 -10.93 -4.02
CA THR A 226 -20.66 -11.88 -2.92
C THR A 226 -21.10 -11.34 -1.57
N SER A 227 -21.46 -10.05 -1.49
CA SER A 227 -21.97 -9.44 -0.27
C SER A 227 -23.41 -9.86 0.00
N SER A 228 -23.67 -10.39 1.19
CA SER A 228 -25.03 -10.75 1.65
C SER A 228 -25.73 -9.63 2.44
N GLY A 229 -25.06 -8.48 2.63
CA GLY A 229 -25.53 -7.39 3.49
C GLY A 229 -25.42 -7.72 4.99
N ASP A 230 -25.47 -6.68 5.83
CA ASP A 230 -25.43 -6.79 7.29
C ASP A 230 -26.84 -7.12 7.86
N ASP A 231 -26.93 -7.43 9.16
CA ASP A 231 -28.23 -7.72 9.84
C ASP A 231 -29.29 -6.62 9.63
N GLN A 232 -28.86 -5.37 9.39
CA GLN A 232 -29.76 -4.26 9.11
C GLN A 232 -30.38 -4.34 7.70
N ALA A 233 -29.69 -4.96 6.73
CA ALA A 233 -30.20 -5.21 5.38
C ALA A 233 -31.35 -6.23 5.39
N GLN A 234 -31.47 -7.07 6.43
CA GLN A 234 -32.64 -7.94 6.63
C GLN A 234 -33.89 -7.19 7.08
N ASN A 235 -33.75 -5.95 7.55
CA ASN A 235 -34.85 -5.14 8.07
C ASN A 235 -35.29 -4.02 7.11
N PHE A 236 -34.43 -3.63 6.15
CA PHE A 236 -34.70 -2.53 5.23
C PHE A 236 -34.28 -2.89 3.80
N SER A 237 -35.25 -2.96 2.88
CA SER A 237 -35.03 -3.42 1.50
C SER A 237 -34.03 -2.57 0.72
N PHE A 238 -33.99 -1.26 0.94
CA PHE A 238 -32.99 -0.36 0.34
C PHE A 238 -31.54 -0.70 0.76
N LEU A 239 -31.32 -1.31 1.92
CA LEU A 239 -29.98 -1.72 2.37
C LEU A 239 -29.56 -3.09 1.84
N ASN A 240 -30.48 -3.82 1.19
CA ASN A 240 -30.18 -5.10 0.59
C ASN A 240 -29.24 -4.90 -0.62
N PRO A 241 -28.05 -5.54 -0.64
CA PRO A 241 -27.12 -5.40 -1.77
C PRO A 241 -27.69 -5.89 -3.10
N TYR A 242 -28.74 -6.72 -3.10
CA TYR A 242 -29.46 -7.14 -4.29
C TYR A 242 -30.36 -6.03 -4.87
N ASN A 243 -30.78 -5.06 -4.05
CA ASN A 243 -31.58 -3.91 -4.47
C ASN A 243 -30.73 -2.66 -4.77
N LYS A 244 -29.40 -2.83 -4.87
CA LYS A 244 -28.49 -1.75 -5.23
C LYS A 244 -28.38 -1.64 -6.76
N LEU A 245 -28.60 -0.45 -7.29
CA LEU A 245 -28.50 -0.13 -8.70
C LEU A 245 -27.37 0.87 -8.92
N TYR A 246 -26.59 0.64 -9.97
CA TYR A 246 -25.60 1.61 -10.43
C TYR A 246 -26.12 2.36 -11.63
N THR A 247 -26.03 3.68 -11.64
CA THR A 247 -26.41 4.52 -12.79
C THR A 247 -25.39 5.62 -13.03
N PRO A 248 -25.40 6.34 -14.17
CA PRO A 248 -24.61 7.56 -14.31
C PRO A 248 -25.01 8.61 -13.26
N TYR A 249 -24.06 9.30 -12.64
CA TYR A 249 -24.37 10.30 -11.59
C TYR A 249 -25.40 11.35 -12.03
N THR A 250 -25.44 11.69 -13.32
CA THR A 250 -26.45 12.61 -13.89
C THR A 250 -27.87 12.05 -13.86
N ALA A 251 -28.04 10.74 -13.99
CA ALA A 251 -29.34 10.08 -13.91
C ALA A 251 -29.83 10.03 -12.46
N THR A 252 -28.95 9.72 -11.50
CA THR A 252 -29.28 9.80 -10.06
C THR A 252 -29.60 11.23 -9.63
N ALA A 253 -28.83 12.21 -10.10
CA ALA A 253 -29.10 13.63 -9.82
C ALA A 253 -30.49 14.06 -10.34
N ALA A 254 -30.90 13.57 -11.52
CA ALA A 254 -32.24 13.83 -12.05
C ALA A 254 -33.36 13.19 -11.21
N LEU A 255 -33.07 12.12 -10.46
CA LEU A 255 -34.03 11.50 -9.55
C LEU A 255 -34.19 12.30 -8.24
N LYS A 256 -33.14 12.99 -7.78
CA LYS A 256 -33.19 13.83 -6.57
C LYS A 256 -33.94 15.16 -6.80
N GLY A 257 -34.17 15.54 -8.06
CA GLY A 257 -34.85 16.78 -8.45
C GLY A 257 -33.94 17.83 -9.07
N ASP A 258 -34.53 18.91 -9.57
CA ASP A 258 -33.84 19.93 -10.37
C ASP A 258 -32.76 20.70 -9.59
N ASP A 259 -32.89 20.83 -8.27
CA ASP A 259 -31.91 21.49 -7.39
C ASP A 259 -30.57 20.74 -7.33
N TYR A 260 -30.57 19.45 -7.67
CA TYR A 260 -29.37 18.60 -7.71
C TYR A 260 -28.74 18.51 -9.11
N LYS A 261 -29.25 19.29 -10.06
CA LYS A 261 -28.70 19.31 -11.42
C LYS A 261 -27.27 19.84 -11.42
N ASN A 262 -26.35 19.07 -12.01
CA ASN A 262 -24.91 19.35 -12.02
C ASN A 262 -24.27 19.45 -10.63
N THR A 263 -24.83 18.73 -9.65
CA THR A 263 -24.22 18.56 -8.34
C THR A 263 -24.00 17.08 -8.03
N ILE A 264 -23.13 16.81 -7.06
CA ILE A 264 -22.71 15.48 -6.63
C ILE A 264 -22.57 15.44 -5.11
N ASP A 265 -22.65 14.27 -4.50
CA ASP A 265 -22.51 14.12 -3.05
C ASP A 265 -21.03 14.01 -2.63
N SER A 266 -20.21 13.35 -3.46
CA SER A 266 -18.75 13.31 -3.28
C SER A 266 -18.01 13.11 -4.60
N ALA A 267 -16.71 13.39 -4.60
CA ALA A 267 -15.81 13.11 -5.72
C ALA A 267 -14.55 12.41 -5.22
N VAL A 268 -14.25 11.25 -5.80
CA VAL A 268 -13.05 10.46 -5.50
C VAL A 268 -12.05 10.65 -6.62
N TYR A 269 -10.83 11.07 -6.28
CA TYR A 269 -9.71 11.25 -7.21
C TYR A 269 -8.67 10.17 -6.94
N TYR A 270 -8.36 9.36 -7.95
CA TYR A 270 -7.35 8.32 -7.89
C TYR A 270 -6.04 8.87 -8.43
N MET A 271 -5.00 8.83 -7.61
CA MET A 271 -3.67 9.32 -7.95
C MET A 271 -2.90 8.32 -8.83
N ASP A 272 -1.97 8.83 -9.63
CA ASP A 272 -1.00 8.01 -10.37
C ASP A 272 -0.03 7.26 -9.44
N ASP A 273 0.26 7.83 -8.28
CA ASP A 273 1.15 7.31 -7.25
C ASP A 273 0.74 7.85 -5.87
N ALA A 274 0.67 6.98 -4.86
CA ALA A 274 0.31 7.37 -3.50
C ALA A 274 1.20 8.48 -2.89
N LYS A 275 2.46 8.64 -3.33
CA LYS A 275 3.33 9.74 -2.86
C LYS A 275 2.86 11.12 -3.29
N ASN A 276 2.00 11.20 -4.31
CA ASN A 276 1.51 12.47 -4.84
C ASN A 276 0.27 12.99 -4.12
N ILE A 277 -0.32 12.23 -3.17
CA ILE A 277 -1.47 12.65 -2.37
C ILE A 277 -1.21 13.98 -1.68
N ASP A 278 -0.07 14.13 -1.00
CA ASP A 278 0.27 15.36 -0.29
C ASP A 278 0.43 16.56 -1.22
N VAL A 279 0.96 16.32 -2.42
CA VAL A 279 1.14 17.34 -3.46
C VAL A 279 -0.22 17.77 -3.99
N PHE A 280 -1.11 16.81 -4.27
CA PHE A 280 -2.48 17.04 -4.69
C PHE A 280 -3.27 17.81 -3.63
N VAL A 281 -3.25 17.40 -2.36
CA VAL A 281 -3.98 18.09 -1.29
C VAL A 281 -3.51 19.54 -1.13
N LYS A 282 -2.20 19.80 -1.23
CA LYS A 282 -1.65 21.16 -1.18
C LYS A 282 -2.08 22.00 -2.40
N ALA A 283 -2.18 21.39 -3.58
CA ALA A 283 -2.65 22.07 -4.79
C ALA A 283 -4.17 22.34 -4.72
N ALA A 284 -4.95 21.35 -4.29
CA ALA A 284 -6.39 21.43 -4.11
C ALA A 284 -6.79 22.55 -3.13
N LYS A 285 -6.06 22.70 -2.01
CA LYS A 285 -6.28 23.79 -1.03
C LYS A 285 -6.04 25.20 -1.57
N LYS A 286 -5.41 25.35 -2.74
CA LYS A 286 -5.23 26.66 -3.41
C LYS A 286 -6.36 27.01 -4.39
N THR A 287 -7.29 26.08 -4.61
CA THR A 287 -8.44 26.32 -5.48
C THR A 287 -9.54 27.11 -4.77
N SER A 288 -10.56 27.55 -5.52
CA SER A 288 -11.68 28.33 -5.01
C SER A 288 -12.74 27.51 -4.25
N ILE A 289 -12.39 26.32 -3.76
CA ILE A 289 -13.33 25.41 -3.09
C ILE A 289 -13.46 25.83 -1.62
N ASP A 290 -14.69 25.76 -1.11
CA ASP A 290 -14.97 26.07 0.29
C ASP A 290 -14.58 24.90 1.22
N PHE A 291 -13.37 24.97 1.78
CA PHE A 291 -12.87 23.97 2.73
C PHE A 291 -13.37 24.19 4.19
N ASP A 292 -14.24 25.17 4.42
CA ASP A 292 -14.98 25.29 5.69
C ASP A 292 -16.26 24.43 5.71
N THR A 293 -16.75 24.06 4.52
CA THR A 293 -17.89 23.15 4.30
C THR A 293 -17.43 21.77 3.83
N PHE A 294 -16.42 21.71 2.96
CA PHE A 294 -15.91 20.47 2.38
C PHE A 294 -14.54 20.07 2.96
N THR A 295 -14.23 18.79 2.93
CA THR A 295 -12.95 18.23 3.33
C THR A 295 -12.40 17.29 2.25
N LEU A 296 -11.08 17.11 2.26
CA LEU A 296 -10.37 16.15 1.44
C LEU A 296 -9.93 15.01 2.36
N ASN A 297 -10.63 13.88 2.28
CA ASN A 297 -10.25 12.69 3.01
C ASN A 297 -9.26 11.87 2.17
N THR A 298 -8.10 11.57 2.74
CA THR A 298 -7.06 10.76 2.07
C THR A 298 -7.18 9.32 2.53
N ASN A 299 -7.42 8.39 1.60
CA ASN A 299 -7.40 6.98 1.92
C ASN A 299 -6.02 6.40 1.60
N ASP A 300 -5.14 6.38 2.60
CA ASP A 300 -3.81 5.77 2.53
C ASP A 300 -3.70 4.49 3.37
N GLN A 301 -4.77 4.07 4.05
CA GLN A 301 -4.74 2.95 4.99
C GLN A 301 -4.42 1.63 4.30
N LEU A 302 -5.09 1.36 3.16
CA LEU A 302 -4.83 0.17 2.35
C LEU A 302 -3.37 0.14 1.85
N TYR A 303 -2.84 1.31 1.46
CA TYR A 303 -1.44 1.46 1.09
C TYR A 303 -0.50 1.13 2.27
N GLN A 304 -0.75 1.70 3.45
CA GLN A 304 0.08 1.47 4.64
C GLN A 304 0.06 0.00 5.08
N GLN A 305 -1.09 -0.67 4.98
CA GLN A 305 -1.22 -2.09 5.32
C GLN A 305 -0.46 -3.00 4.36
N MET A 306 -0.46 -2.68 3.05
CA MET A 306 0.19 -3.51 2.03
C MET A 306 1.67 -3.20 1.83
N VAL A 307 2.04 -1.92 1.80
CA VAL A 307 3.40 -1.46 1.49
C VAL A 307 4.27 -1.31 2.74
N GLY A 308 3.66 -1.01 3.89
CA GLY A 308 4.37 -0.88 5.17
C GLY A 308 5.25 -2.09 5.53
N PRO A 309 4.74 -3.34 5.45
CA PRO A 309 5.56 -4.54 5.65
C PRO A 309 6.76 -4.63 4.69
N ILE A 310 6.58 -4.28 3.43
CA ILE A 310 7.62 -4.34 2.39
C ILE A 310 8.72 -3.29 2.65
N GLU A 311 8.33 -2.05 3.01
CA GLU A 311 9.27 -0.99 3.38
C GLU A 311 10.06 -1.32 4.66
N ASN A 312 9.44 -2.02 5.62
CA ASN A 312 10.11 -2.53 6.81
C ASN A 312 11.16 -3.58 6.45
N VAL A 313 10.85 -4.52 5.55
CA VAL A 313 11.83 -5.49 5.03
C VAL A 313 13.01 -4.76 4.37
N ALA A 314 12.73 -3.77 3.50
CA ALA A 314 13.79 -2.98 2.86
C ALA A 314 14.69 -2.28 3.88
N SER A 315 14.09 -1.66 4.89
CA SER A 315 14.80 -0.94 5.95
C SER A 315 15.61 -1.88 6.86
N PHE A 316 15.04 -3.04 7.19
CA PHE A 316 15.72 -4.08 7.96
C PHE A 316 16.95 -4.60 7.20
N SER A 317 16.80 -4.95 5.93
CA SER A 317 17.91 -5.44 5.09
C SER A 317 19.02 -4.40 4.97
N LYS A 318 18.69 -3.11 4.84
CA LYS A 318 19.66 -2.01 4.86
C LYS A 318 20.46 -1.98 6.17
N ASN A 319 19.80 -2.14 7.32
CA ASN A 319 20.46 -2.16 8.62
C ASN A 319 21.37 -3.40 8.78
N VAL A 320 20.93 -4.56 8.29
CA VAL A 320 21.75 -5.79 8.27
C VAL A 320 23.00 -5.60 7.40
N VAL A 321 22.90 -4.96 6.24
CA VAL A 321 24.06 -4.65 5.39
C VAL A 321 25.09 -3.82 6.16
N TYR A 322 24.67 -2.79 6.89
CA TYR A 322 25.58 -1.99 7.72
C TYR A 322 26.22 -2.81 8.83
N LEU A 323 25.43 -3.59 9.56
CA LEU A 323 25.91 -4.43 10.67
C LEU A 323 26.96 -5.44 10.19
N VAL A 324 26.64 -6.20 9.13
CA VAL A 324 27.54 -7.21 8.56
C VAL A 324 28.80 -6.57 7.98
N SER A 325 28.69 -5.40 7.35
CA SER A 325 29.85 -4.68 6.81
C SER A 325 30.82 -4.25 7.92
N VAL A 326 30.31 -3.71 9.03
CA VAL A 326 31.12 -3.29 10.18
C VAL A 326 31.75 -4.50 10.87
N ALA A 327 30.95 -5.52 11.19
CA ALA A 327 31.45 -6.76 11.80
C ALA A 327 32.50 -7.44 10.91
N GLY A 328 32.24 -7.49 9.60
CA GLY A 328 33.15 -8.03 8.60
C GLY A 328 34.47 -7.27 8.53
N ALA A 329 34.46 -5.94 8.58
CA ALA A 329 35.67 -5.13 8.63
C ALA A 329 36.51 -5.38 9.89
N VAL A 330 35.87 -5.56 11.04
CA VAL A 330 36.56 -5.88 12.30
C VAL A 330 37.20 -7.27 12.22
N ILE A 331 36.44 -8.30 11.83
CA ILE A 331 36.93 -9.68 11.73
C ILE A 331 38.08 -9.76 10.71
N LEU A 332 37.91 -9.17 9.54
CA LEU A 332 38.94 -9.14 8.51
C LEU A 332 40.18 -8.39 8.99
N GLY A 333 40.00 -7.26 9.68
CA GLY A 333 41.09 -6.49 10.28
C GLY A 333 41.89 -7.30 11.31
N LEU A 334 41.23 -8.10 12.15
CA LEU A 334 41.90 -9.00 13.10
C LEU A 334 42.72 -10.10 12.39
N ILE A 335 42.17 -10.70 11.34
CA ILE A 335 42.88 -11.72 10.54
C ILE A 335 44.12 -11.11 9.87
N VAL A 336 43.98 -9.90 9.33
CA VAL A 336 45.09 -9.16 8.73
C VAL A 336 46.12 -8.79 9.79
N MET A 337 45.71 -8.29 10.95
CA MET A 337 46.60 -7.98 12.06
C MET A 337 47.43 -9.19 12.50
N MET A 338 46.81 -10.36 12.59
CA MET A 338 47.49 -11.61 12.89
C MET A 338 48.51 -11.97 11.79
N SER A 339 48.13 -11.80 10.53
CA SER A 339 48.99 -12.08 9.37
C SER A 339 50.19 -11.13 9.26
N ILE A 340 50.01 -9.86 9.59
CA ILE A 340 51.10 -8.88 9.67
C ILE A 340 52.04 -9.24 10.83
N ARG A 341 51.51 -9.64 11.99
CA ARG A 341 52.32 -9.96 13.18
C ARG A 341 53.36 -11.04 12.92
N GLU A 342 52.98 -12.08 12.20
CA GLU A 342 53.89 -13.17 11.84
C GLU A 342 54.96 -12.79 10.82
N ARG A 343 54.73 -11.72 10.04
CA ARG A 343 55.68 -11.25 9.02
C ARG A 343 56.45 -10.00 9.48
N LYS A 344 56.33 -9.61 10.75
CA LYS A 344 57.02 -8.44 11.31
C LYS A 344 58.52 -8.50 11.06
N TYR A 345 59.13 -9.67 11.22
CA TYR A 345 60.57 -9.87 10.98
C TYR A 345 60.95 -9.63 9.51
N GLU A 346 60.24 -10.28 8.58
CA GLU A 346 60.46 -10.09 7.13
C GLU A 346 60.31 -8.62 6.71
N MET A 347 59.30 -7.93 7.26
CA MET A 347 59.08 -6.51 7.03
C MET A 347 60.20 -5.65 7.61
N GLY A 348 60.71 -5.99 8.79
CA GLY A 348 61.86 -5.31 9.41
C GLY A 348 63.11 -5.41 8.54
N VAL A 349 63.37 -6.57 7.94
CA VAL A 349 64.48 -6.78 7.00
C VAL A 349 64.27 -5.97 5.71
N LEU A 350 63.07 -5.99 5.12
CA LEU A 350 62.77 -5.19 3.92
C LEU A 350 62.92 -3.68 4.16
N MET A 351 62.53 -3.21 5.35
CA MET A 351 62.73 -1.81 5.75
C MET A 351 64.21 -1.48 5.95
N ALA A 352 65.00 -2.40 6.50
CA ALA A 352 66.45 -2.21 6.67
C ALA A 352 67.19 -2.17 5.33
N ILE A 353 66.70 -2.88 4.31
CA ILE A 353 67.21 -2.86 2.93
C ILE A 353 66.77 -1.57 2.16
N GLY A 354 65.93 -0.73 2.78
CA GLY A 354 65.55 0.59 2.23
C GLY A 354 64.17 0.65 1.55
N GLU A 355 63.32 -0.37 1.73
CA GLU A 355 61.97 -0.33 1.17
C GLU A 355 61.04 0.63 1.93
N LYS A 356 60.33 1.49 1.17
CA LYS A 356 59.39 2.46 1.74
C LYS A 356 58.21 1.76 2.42
N ARG A 357 57.80 2.26 3.60
CA ARG A 357 56.67 1.75 4.41
C ARG A 357 55.37 1.57 3.60
N TRP A 358 55.05 2.49 2.70
CA TRP A 358 53.83 2.41 1.88
C TRP A 358 53.82 1.22 0.90
N LYS A 359 54.99 0.74 0.45
CA LYS A 359 55.07 -0.46 -0.41
C LYS A 359 54.76 -1.73 0.38
N LEU A 360 55.02 -1.74 1.68
CA LEU A 360 54.66 -2.84 2.57
C LEU A 360 53.14 -2.88 2.83
N ILE A 361 52.52 -1.71 3.06
CA ILE A 361 51.06 -1.58 3.13
C ILE A 361 50.42 -2.01 1.81
N GLY A 362 50.96 -1.51 0.70
CA GLY A 362 50.49 -1.83 -0.65
C GLY A 362 50.55 -3.32 -0.95
N GLN A 363 51.51 -4.07 -0.37
CA GLN A 363 51.55 -5.52 -0.49
C GLN A 363 50.34 -6.18 0.18
N PHE A 364 50.05 -5.87 1.44
CA PHE A 364 48.88 -6.43 2.14
C PHE A 364 47.57 -6.01 1.49
N LEU A 365 47.47 -4.75 1.05
CA LEU A 365 46.28 -4.27 0.35
C LEU A 365 46.06 -5.05 -0.95
N THR A 366 47.12 -5.30 -1.71
CA THR A 366 47.05 -6.11 -2.93
C THR A 366 46.66 -7.56 -2.64
N GLU A 367 47.17 -8.17 -1.56
CA GLU A 367 46.77 -9.52 -1.12
C GLU A 367 45.25 -9.57 -0.86
N ILE A 368 44.71 -8.61 -0.11
CA ILE A 368 43.27 -8.58 0.20
C ILE A 368 42.45 -8.26 -1.04
N LEU A 369 42.87 -7.34 -1.89
CA LEU A 369 42.10 -6.98 -3.10
C LEU A 369 41.99 -8.16 -4.07
N ILE A 370 43.04 -8.98 -4.24
CA ILE A 370 42.96 -10.19 -5.07
C ILE A 370 41.95 -11.17 -4.47
N VAL A 371 41.99 -11.37 -3.15
CA VAL A 371 41.02 -12.21 -2.43
C VAL A 371 39.60 -11.67 -2.57
N ALA A 372 39.43 -10.35 -2.47
CA ALA A 372 38.14 -9.67 -2.58
C ALA A 372 37.50 -9.87 -3.95
N VAL A 373 38.27 -9.75 -5.03
CA VAL A 373 37.77 -9.99 -6.40
C VAL A 373 37.26 -11.42 -6.56
N ILE A 374 38.02 -12.41 -6.06
CA ILE A 374 37.61 -13.82 -6.14
C ILE A 374 36.36 -14.07 -5.28
N ALA A 375 36.33 -13.53 -4.07
CA ALA A 375 35.21 -13.66 -3.15
C ALA A 375 33.92 -13.02 -3.68
N ILE A 376 34.01 -11.84 -4.30
CA ILE A 376 32.86 -11.19 -4.98
C ILE A 376 32.38 -12.07 -6.13
N GLY A 377 33.29 -12.65 -6.92
CA GLY A 377 32.93 -13.59 -7.99
C GLY A 377 32.17 -14.82 -7.46
N ILE A 378 32.61 -15.41 -6.34
CA ILE A 378 31.92 -16.54 -5.70
C ILE A 378 30.57 -16.09 -5.13
N ALA A 379 30.53 -14.95 -4.42
CA ALA A 379 29.32 -14.41 -3.84
C ALA A 379 28.27 -14.08 -4.90
N SER A 380 28.69 -13.66 -6.09
CA SER A 380 27.79 -13.41 -7.22
C SER A 380 27.04 -14.67 -7.68
N LEU A 381 27.70 -15.83 -7.62
CA LEU A 381 27.11 -17.11 -8.01
C LEU A 381 26.17 -17.66 -6.94
N THR A 382 26.48 -17.44 -5.66
CA THR A 382 25.72 -18.00 -4.53
C THR A 382 24.71 -17.03 -3.90
N GLY A 383 24.85 -15.73 -4.14
CA GLY A 383 24.07 -14.67 -3.49
C GLY A 383 22.59 -14.72 -3.80
N ASN A 384 22.20 -15.08 -5.03
CA ASN A 384 20.80 -15.24 -5.40
C ASN A 384 20.08 -16.30 -4.54
N LEU A 385 20.72 -17.44 -4.29
CA LEU A 385 20.12 -18.54 -3.52
C LEU A 385 19.87 -18.11 -2.07
N VAL A 386 20.87 -17.49 -1.45
CA VAL A 386 20.79 -17.03 -0.05
C VAL A 386 19.79 -15.89 0.10
N ALA A 387 19.77 -14.95 -0.85
CA ALA A 387 18.86 -13.82 -0.83
C ALA A 387 17.39 -14.22 -0.95
N ASN A 388 17.05 -15.16 -1.85
CA ASN A 388 15.67 -15.63 -2.00
C ASN A 388 15.18 -16.35 -0.74
N GLN A 389 16.03 -17.18 -0.12
CA GLN A 389 15.65 -17.90 1.10
C GLN A 389 15.43 -16.94 2.29
N LEU A 390 16.37 -16.02 2.51
CA LEU A 390 16.27 -15.06 3.61
C LEU A 390 15.19 -14.00 3.39
N GLY A 391 15.02 -13.53 2.15
CA GLY A 391 14.02 -12.52 1.80
C GLY A 391 12.59 -12.99 2.04
N ASN A 392 12.26 -14.21 1.57
CA ASN A 392 10.93 -14.78 1.79
C ASN A 392 10.66 -15.05 3.28
N GLN A 393 11.65 -15.56 4.03
CA GLN A 393 11.48 -15.80 5.46
C GLN A 393 11.24 -14.50 6.25
N LEU A 394 11.95 -13.41 5.92
CA LEU A 394 11.75 -12.10 6.54
C LEU A 394 10.36 -11.53 6.21
N LEU A 395 9.92 -11.66 4.96
CA LEU A 395 8.60 -11.22 4.55
C LEU A 395 7.49 -11.98 5.29
N THR A 396 7.57 -13.31 5.34
CA THR A 396 6.61 -14.14 6.09
C THR A 396 6.58 -13.73 7.57
N GLN A 397 7.74 -13.50 8.20
CA GLN A 397 7.80 -13.09 9.60
C GLN A 397 7.17 -11.69 9.83
N GLN A 398 7.36 -10.76 8.90
CA GLN A 398 6.75 -9.43 8.97
C GLN A 398 5.22 -9.48 8.77
N ILE A 399 4.74 -10.36 7.88
CA ILE A 399 3.31 -10.59 7.68
C ILE A 399 2.69 -11.23 8.93
N SER A 400 3.28 -12.30 9.47
CA SER A 400 2.76 -12.98 10.68
C SER A 400 2.70 -12.05 11.90
N SER A 401 3.72 -11.21 12.10
CA SER A 401 3.73 -10.22 13.20
C SER A 401 2.73 -9.08 13.01
N SER A 402 2.38 -8.76 11.76
CA SER A 402 1.32 -7.78 11.47
C SER A 402 -0.06 -8.37 11.73
N THR A 403 -0.29 -9.65 11.41
CA THR A 403 -1.56 -10.36 11.66
C THR A 403 -1.88 -10.48 13.17
N ASP A 404 -0.88 -10.79 14.02
CA ASP A 404 -1.06 -10.90 15.49
C ASP A 404 -1.47 -9.57 16.16
N SER A 405 -1.09 -8.43 15.55
CA SER A 405 -1.43 -7.09 16.05
C SER A 405 -2.90 -6.71 15.80
N THR A 406 -3.57 -7.39 14.86
CA THR A 406 -4.97 -7.15 14.51
C THR A 406 -5.96 -7.99 15.34
N GLN A 407 -5.52 -9.12 15.91
CA GLN A 407 -6.39 -9.96 16.76
C GLN A 407 -6.45 -9.52 18.23
N THR A 408 -5.54 -8.65 18.69
CA THR A 408 -5.55 -8.16 20.09
C THR A 408 -6.36 -6.87 20.28
N ALA A 409 -6.95 -6.31 19.23
CA ALA A 409 -7.81 -5.12 19.30
C ALA A 409 -9.32 -5.40 19.12
N SER A 410 -9.74 -6.66 18.98
CA SER A 410 -11.16 -7.06 18.82
C SER A 410 -11.72 -7.80 20.05
N GLY A 411 -11.17 -7.55 21.23
CA GLY A 411 -11.38 -8.43 22.39
C GLY A 411 -11.43 -7.76 23.76
N GLN A 412 -11.93 -6.53 23.92
CA GLN A 412 -12.52 -6.08 25.21
C GLN A 412 -13.17 -4.68 25.06
N MET A 413 -14.50 -4.60 24.99
CA MET A 413 -15.22 -3.45 25.53
C MET A 413 -16.29 -3.96 26.51
N PRO A 414 -16.17 -3.65 27.82
CA PRO A 414 -17.22 -3.88 28.80
C PRO A 414 -18.43 -2.97 28.51
N GLY A 415 -19.63 -3.55 28.62
CA GLY A 415 -20.88 -2.90 28.25
C GLY A 415 -21.19 -1.59 28.97
N GLY A 416 -21.93 -0.72 28.27
CA GLY A 416 -22.59 0.44 28.84
C GLY A 416 -23.14 1.42 27.80
N GLY A 417 -24.47 1.50 27.70
CA GLY A 417 -25.21 2.72 27.34
C GLY A 417 -25.37 3.06 25.85
N GLY A 418 -26.62 3.11 25.38
CA GLY A 418 -26.98 3.45 24.01
C GLY A 418 -26.62 4.86 23.58
N GLY A 419 -26.23 4.96 22.30
CA GLY A 419 -26.04 6.20 21.56
C GLY A 419 -26.08 5.91 20.06
N MET A 420 -27.19 6.25 19.41
CA MET A 420 -27.32 6.31 17.95
C MET A 420 -26.34 7.35 17.40
N GLY A 421 -25.42 6.92 16.54
CA GLY A 421 -24.50 7.77 15.79
C GLY A 421 -23.83 6.97 14.69
N GLY A 422 -24.28 7.17 13.45
CA GLY A 422 -23.94 6.36 12.30
C GLY A 422 -22.48 6.47 11.84
N GLY A 423 -21.94 5.31 11.50
CA GLY A 423 -20.75 5.11 10.66
C GLY A 423 -21.05 3.93 9.76
N MET A 424 -21.80 4.21 8.69
CA MET A 424 -22.25 3.26 7.67
C MET A 424 -21.12 3.06 6.65
N PHE A 425 -20.11 2.26 7.03
CA PHE A 425 -19.13 1.69 6.09
C PHE A 425 -18.62 0.40 6.72
N GLY A 426 -19.18 -0.72 6.27
CA GLY A 426 -18.68 -2.05 6.59
C GLY A 426 -17.22 -2.13 6.15
N HIS A 427 -16.32 -2.26 7.12
CA HIS A 427 -14.96 -2.74 6.85
C HIS A 427 -15.05 -4.24 6.56
N SER A 428 -15.46 -4.58 5.34
CA SER A 428 -15.16 -5.88 4.78
C SER A 428 -13.64 -5.98 4.72
N SER A 429 -13.09 -6.91 5.49
CA SER A 429 -11.67 -7.24 5.41
C SER A 429 -11.41 -7.76 4.01
N ALA A 430 -10.95 -6.88 3.12
CA ALA A 430 -10.42 -7.28 1.84
C ALA A 430 -9.36 -8.35 2.12
N ASN A 431 -9.65 -9.57 1.69
CA ASN A 431 -8.69 -10.65 1.66
C ASN A 431 -7.77 -10.34 0.49
N VAL A 432 -6.95 -9.31 0.65
CA VAL A 432 -6.01 -8.87 -0.38
C VAL A 432 -4.92 -9.91 -0.42
N ASP A 433 -4.74 -10.55 -1.57
CA ASP A 433 -3.60 -11.42 -1.85
C ASP A 433 -2.32 -10.62 -1.58
N VAL A 434 -1.77 -10.80 -0.38
CA VAL A 434 -0.48 -10.25 0.01
C VAL A 434 0.54 -10.84 -0.96
N ILE A 435 1.46 -10.02 -1.46
CA ILE A 435 2.50 -10.47 -2.38
C ILE A 435 3.26 -11.64 -1.75
N ASP A 436 2.97 -12.86 -2.18
CA ASP A 436 3.42 -14.12 -1.56
C ASP A 436 4.90 -14.42 -1.75
N SER A 437 5.57 -13.69 -2.66
CA SER A 437 7.00 -13.88 -2.91
C SER A 437 7.69 -12.64 -3.43
N LEU A 438 8.89 -12.38 -2.89
CA LEU A 438 9.82 -11.43 -3.49
C LEU A 438 10.66 -12.19 -4.51
N ASN A 439 10.55 -11.82 -5.79
CA ASN A 439 11.48 -12.31 -6.80
C ASN A 439 12.82 -11.57 -6.65
N VAL A 440 13.74 -12.15 -5.87
CA VAL A 440 15.03 -11.52 -5.57
C VAL A 440 16.05 -11.93 -6.62
N ALA A 441 16.34 -11.02 -7.55
CA ALA A 441 17.41 -11.18 -8.53
C ALA A 441 18.55 -10.19 -8.23
N VAL A 442 19.78 -10.69 -8.20
CA VAL A 442 21.00 -9.87 -8.09
C VAL A 442 21.05 -8.87 -9.26
N SER A 443 20.95 -7.58 -8.96
CA SER A 443 21.14 -6.51 -9.93
C SER A 443 22.61 -6.19 -10.13
N ILE A 444 22.97 -5.72 -11.33
CA ILE A 444 24.32 -5.16 -11.61
C ILE A 444 24.65 -4.03 -10.63
N ASN A 445 23.64 -3.24 -10.25
CA ASN A 445 23.83 -2.15 -9.29
C ASN A 445 24.22 -2.69 -7.90
N ASP A 446 23.60 -3.77 -7.45
CA ASP A 446 23.94 -4.42 -6.16
C ASP A 446 25.37 -4.95 -6.17
N MET A 447 25.83 -5.49 -7.31
CA MET A 447 27.22 -5.94 -7.49
C MET A 447 28.22 -4.79 -7.45
N LEU A 448 27.88 -3.64 -8.03
CA LEU A 448 28.72 -2.44 -8.00
C LEU A 448 28.81 -1.87 -6.57
N VAL A 449 27.69 -1.78 -5.87
CA VAL A 449 27.64 -1.34 -4.47
C VAL A 449 28.41 -2.32 -3.58
N LEU A 450 28.23 -3.63 -3.76
CA LEU A 450 29.03 -4.66 -3.08
C LEU A 450 30.52 -4.48 -3.37
N GLY A 451 30.91 -4.23 -4.61
CA GLY A 451 32.29 -3.97 -4.99
C GLY A 451 32.87 -2.75 -4.25
N GLY A 452 32.11 -1.66 -4.17
CA GLY A 452 32.47 -0.46 -3.40
C GLY A 452 32.65 -0.75 -1.90
N ILE A 453 31.65 -1.40 -1.28
CA ILE A 453 31.70 -1.78 0.14
C ILE A 453 32.87 -2.75 0.40
N GLY A 454 33.06 -3.75 -0.47
CA GLY A 454 34.13 -4.74 -0.35
C GLY A 454 35.52 -4.12 -0.43
N ILE A 455 35.74 -3.20 -1.37
CA ILE A 455 36.99 -2.44 -1.47
C ILE A 455 37.19 -1.56 -0.23
N PHE A 456 36.15 -0.88 0.23
CA PHE A 456 36.20 -0.04 1.43
C PHE A 456 36.56 -0.85 2.68
N ILE A 457 35.92 -2.00 2.89
CA ILE A 457 36.23 -2.96 3.95
C ILE A 457 37.69 -3.41 3.84
N ALA A 458 38.15 -3.80 2.65
CA ALA A 458 39.53 -4.24 2.43
C ALA A 458 40.55 -3.16 2.80
N ILE A 459 40.28 -1.90 2.43
CA ILE A 459 41.14 -0.75 2.76
C ILE A 459 41.21 -0.53 4.27
N ILE A 460 40.06 -0.45 4.95
CA ILE A 460 40.01 -0.20 6.40
C ILE A 460 40.66 -1.35 7.17
N ALA A 461 40.33 -2.59 6.83
CA ALA A 461 40.87 -3.79 7.45
C ALA A 461 42.39 -3.92 7.25
N THR A 462 42.94 -3.36 6.15
CA THR A 462 44.39 -3.34 5.92
C THR A 462 45.07 -2.20 6.66
N LEU A 463 44.54 -0.99 6.57
CA LEU A 463 45.21 0.21 7.04
C LEU A 463 45.32 0.26 8.56
N LEU A 464 44.24 -0.08 9.28
CA LEU A 464 44.20 0.00 10.75
C LEU A 464 45.30 -0.87 11.40
N PRO A 465 45.44 -2.16 11.08
CA PRO A 465 46.53 -2.97 11.62
C PRO A 465 47.92 -2.55 11.12
N SER A 466 48.01 -2.11 9.87
CA SER A 466 49.29 -1.73 9.25
C SER A 466 49.94 -0.52 9.93
N ILE A 467 49.15 0.48 10.33
CA ILE A 467 49.66 1.67 11.04
C ILE A 467 50.29 1.28 12.38
N SER A 468 49.66 0.38 13.13
CA SER A 468 50.16 -0.07 14.43
C SER A 468 51.53 -0.76 14.33
N VAL A 469 51.74 -1.59 13.30
CA VAL A 469 53.00 -2.30 13.10
C VAL A 469 54.09 -1.41 12.52
N LEU A 470 53.75 -0.46 11.65
CA LEU A 470 54.71 0.44 11.00
C LEU A 470 55.19 1.60 11.88
N ARG A 471 54.57 1.83 13.05
CA ARG A 471 55.10 2.73 14.09
C ARG A 471 56.32 2.15 14.81
N LEU A 472 56.58 0.85 14.71
CA LEU A 472 57.75 0.22 15.32
C LEU A 472 59.03 0.52 14.52
N HIS A 473 60.10 0.91 15.20
CA HIS A 473 61.40 1.12 14.55
C HIS A 473 62.01 -0.23 14.12
N PRO A 474 62.71 -0.30 12.96
CA PRO A 474 63.33 -1.54 12.47
C PRO A 474 64.25 -2.18 13.51
N LYS A 475 65.01 -1.35 14.23
CA LYS A 475 65.89 -1.78 15.31
C LYS A 475 65.13 -2.53 16.40
N THR A 476 63.97 -2.03 16.83
CA THR A 476 63.14 -2.64 17.87
C THR A 476 62.46 -3.94 17.43
N ILE A 477 62.14 -4.06 16.15
CA ILE A 477 61.57 -5.29 15.56
C ILE A 477 62.62 -6.40 15.51
N LEU A 478 63.88 -6.05 15.21
CA LEU A 478 64.98 -7.00 15.07
C LEU A 478 65.62 -7.42 16.40
N THR A 479 65.48 -6.63 17.47
CA THR A 479 66.08 -6.91 18.79
C THR A 479 65.13 -7.57 19.80
N LYS A 480 63.82 -7.62 19.53
CA LYS A 480 62.86 -8.35 20.37
C LYS A 480 62.65 -9.75 19.81
N GLN A 481 63.59 -10.64 20.10
CA GLN A 481 63.37 -12.08 20.05
C GLN A 481 63.01 -12.53 21.47
N GLU A 482 61.72 -12.57 21.77
CA GLU A 482 61.12 -13.56 22.67
C GLU A 482 59.70 -13.86 22.17
#